data_AF-A0A0J8B9K7-F1
#
_entry.id   AF-A0A0J8B9K7-F1
#
_cell.length_a   1.000
_cell.length_b   1.000
_cell.length_c   1.000
_cell.angle_alpha   90.00
_cell.angle_beta   90.00
_cell.angle_gamma   90.00
#
_symmetry.space_group_name_H-M   'P 1'
#
loop_
_entity.id
_entity.type
_entity.pdbx_description
1 polymer ?
#
loop_
_entity_poly.entity_id
_entity_poly.type
_entity_poly.pdbx_seq_one_letter_code
_entity_poly.pdbx_strand_id
1 'polypeptide(L)'
;MQSSRDEPVSPAGRLFLQSKTELIINCSIGFKNPLEPEAMKTYVANSLFMKHPRFCSLLVVDAKGREFWRKTKINIDNHVIIHPKNPSLECESEEECEDKINAILADYAVSSPLSMEKPLWELHIISELKCMIFRFHHAMGDGISLMSLFLATCKRLCDGKDAVSDVNVSENKKGEIKKRKGKGNPFIGILKVIWWTILSVMEVIGRSLWVRDKKTAISGGDGVELWPRMVATAKFTLEDMKTVKRTIPHATINDVLFGVISFGFSKYLESRSSQGTNYELQTTYY
;
A
#
# COMPACT_ATOMS: atom_id res chain seq x y z
N MET A 1 -17.88 27.60 -14.88
CA MET A 1 -16.95 26.45 -14.96
C MET A 1 -15.69 26.81 -14.20
N GLN A 2 -15.49 26.28 -12.99
CA GLN A 2 -14.23 26.46 -12.26
C GLN A 2 -13.19 25.59 -12.97
N SER A 3 -12.22 26.19 -13.65
CA SER A 3 -11.04 25.48 -14.15
C SER A 3 -10.25 25.01 -12.93
N SER A 4 -10.53 23.81 -12.43
CA SER A 4 -9.64 23.16 -11.47
C SER A 4 -8.29 23.03 -12.14
N ARG A 5 -7.30 23.76 -11.61
CA ARG A 5 -5.93 23.73 -12.12
C ARG A 5 -5.41 22.31 -11.99
N ASP A 6 -4.89 21.77 -13.08
CA ASP A 6 -4.24 20.46 -13.07
C ASP A 6 -3.08 20.48 -12.06
N GLU A 7 -3.02 19.48 -11.18
CA GLU A 7 -2.00 19.36 -10.15
C GLU A 7 -0.87 18.45 -10.63
N PRO A 8 0.41 18.82 -10.50
CA PRO A 8 1.50 17.94 -10.92
C PRO A 8 1.55 16.67 -10.06
N VAL A 9 1.86 15.53 -10.68
CA VAL A 9 2.13 14.30 -9.93
C VAL A 9 3.38 14.48 -9.06
N SER A 10 3.34 13.98 -7.83
CA SER A 10 4.49 14.05 -6.91
C SER A 10 5.70 13.27 -7.47
N PRO A 11 6.94 13.62 -7.08
CA PRO A 11 8.12 12.88 -7.53
C PRO A 11 8.05 11.36 -7.26
N ALA A 12 7.55 10.97 -6.08
CA ALA A 12 7.32 9.57 -5.74
C ALA A 12 6.21 8.94 -6.59
N GLY A 13 5.12 9.67 -6.86
CA GLY A 13 4.06 9.20 -7.75
C GLY A 13 4.57 8.94 -9.17
N ARG A 14 5.44 9.81 -9.69
CA ARG A 14 6.07 9.64 -11.01
C ARG A 14 6.98 8.43 -11.07
N LEU A 15 7.70 8.12 -10.00
CA LEU A 15 8.49 6.89 -9.91
C LEU A 15 7.59 5.66 -10.09
N PHE A 16 6.44 5.61 -9.41
CA PHE A 16 5.52 4.48 -9.53
C PHE A 16 4.72 4.44 -10.84
N LEU A 17 4.81 5.46 -11.70
CA LEU A 17 4.18 5.46 -13.03
C LEU A 17 5.11 4.91 -14.11
N GLN A 18 6.39 4.70 -13.82
CA GLN A 18 7.30 4.10 -14.80
C GLN A 18 6.99 2.61 -14.95
N SER A 19 7.05 2.10 -16.18
CA SER A 19 6.70 0.70 -16.49
C SER A 19 7.45 -0.35 -15.68
N LYS A 20 8.69 -0.06 -15.24
CA LYS A 20 9.51 -0.97 -14.44
C LYS A 20 9.18 -0.95 -12.95
N THR A 21 8.47 0.07 -12.49
CA THR A 21 8.17 0.33 -11.08
C THR A 21 6.68 0.61 -10.88
N GLU A 22 5.85 0.16 -11.81
CA GLU A 22 4.39 0.21 -11.69
C GLU A 22 3.96 -0.66 -10.52
N LEU A 23 3.33 -0.04 -9.53
CA LEU A 23 2.85 -0.72 -8.34
C LEU A 23 1.35 -0.51 -8.19
N ILE A 24 0.62 -1.62 -8.23
CA ILE A 24 -0.80 -1.68 -7.92
C ILE A 24 -0.94 -2.35 -6.57
N ILE A 25 -1.62 -1.69 -5.65
CA ILE A 25 -1.93 -2.24 -4.34
C ILE A 25 -3.29 -2.93 -4.45
N ASN A 26 -3.32 -4.24 -4.16
CA ASN A 26 -4.53 -5.04 -4.07
C ASN A 26 -4.82 -5.31 -2.59
N CYS A 27 -6.03 -4.97 -2.14
CA CYS A 27 -6.48 -5.16 -0.77
C CYS A 27 -7.76 -6.00 -0.79
N SER A 28 -7.73 -7.20 -0.22
CA SER A 28 -8.93 -8.00 0.01
C SER A 28 -9.55 -7.68 1.37
N ILE A 29 -10.87 -7.59 1.39
CA ILE A 29 -11.68 -7.33 2.58
C ILE A 29 -12.74 -8.43 2.64
N GLY A 30 -12.58 -9.35 3.59
CA GLY A 30 -13.55 -10.42 3.84
C GLY A 30 -14.67 -9.96 4.79
N PHE A 31 -15.88 -10.44 4.55
CA PHE A 31 -17.06 -10.13 5.34
C PHE A 31 -17.65 -11.41 5.94
N LYS A 32 -18.11 -11.31 7.20
CA LYS A 32 -18.78 -12.42 7.89
C LYS A 32 -20.12 -12.77 7.25
N ASN A 33 -20.87 -11.72 6.88
CA ASN A 33 -22.21 -11.82 6.32
C ASN A 33 -22.17 -11.74 4.79
N PRO A 34 -23.15 -12.32 4.08
CA PRO A 34 -23.30 -12.13 2.64
C PRO A 34 -23.33 -10.66 2.26
N LEU A 35 -22.68 -10.33 1.14
CA LEU A 35 -22.68 -8.99 0.58
C LEU A 35 -23.94 -8.78 -0.25
N GLU A 36 -24.56 -7.60 -0.12
CA GLU A 36 -25.58 -7.11 -1.05
C GLU A 36 -24.92 -6.14 -2.02
N PRO A 37 -24.59 -6.54 -3.27
CA PRO A 37 -23.67 -5.78 -4.12
C PRO A 37 -24.17 -4.39 -4.46
N GLU A 38 -25.47 -4.24 -4.75
CA GLU A 38 -26.08 -2.96 -5.10
C GLU A 38 -26.14 -2.00 -3.91
N ALA A 39 -26.41 -2.51 -2.71
CA ALA A 39 -26.34 -1.72 -1.50
C ALA A 39 -24.89 -1.23 -1.28
N MET A 40 -23.91 -2.13 -1.37
CA MET A 40 -22.48 -1.80 -1.22
C MET A 40 -22.01 -0.76 -2.24
N LYS A 41 -22.42 -0.90 -3.50
CA LYS A 41 -22.15 0.09 -4.55
C LYS A 41 -22.73 1.45 -4.21
N THR A 42 -23.98 1.49 -3.73
CA THR A 42 -24.66 2.72 -3.29
C THR A 42 -23.94 3.35 -2.09
N TYR A 43 -23.45 2.55 -1.14
CA TYR A 43 -22.65 3.05 -0.03
C TYR A 43 -21.34 3.69 -0.49
N VAL A 44 -20.61 3.02 -1.38
CA VAL A 44 -19.35 3.55 -1.91
C VAL A 44 -19.60 4.86 -2.68
N ALA A 45 -20.66 4.93 -3.47
CA ALA A 45 -21.05 6.15 -4.20
C ALA A 45 -21.30 7.35 -3.27
N ASN A 46 -21.79 7.11 -2.05
CA ASN A 46 -22.08 8.15 -1.05
C ASN A 46 -20.96 8.34 0.00
N SER A 47 -19.90 7.56 -0.08
CA SER A 47 -18.82 7.52 0.91
C SER A 47 -17.86 8.71 0.82
N LEU A 48 -16.91 8.77 1.76
CA LEU A 48 -15.85 9.79 1.76
C LEU A 48 -14.88 9.62 0.57
N PHE A 49 -14.77 8.42 0.00
CA PHE A 49 -13.96 8.17 -1.19
C PHE A 49 -14.35 9.09 -2.34
N MET A 50 -15.66 9.25 -2.59
CA MET A 50 -16.18 10.09 -3.67
C MET A 50 -16.06 11.59 -3.42
N LYS A 51 -15.63 11.99 -2.23
CA LYS A 51 -15.35 13.39 -1.86
C LYS A 51 -13.86 13.69 -1.85
N HIS A 52 -13.01 12.67 -1.78
CA HIS A 52 -11.57 12.85 -1.62
C HIS A 52 -10.90 13.13 -2.99
N PRO A 53 -10.14 14.24 -3.14
CA PRO A 53 -9.56 14.63 -4.43
C PRO A 53 -8.76 13.53 -5.13
N ARG A 54 -7.99 12.73 -4.38
CA ARG A 54 -7.19 11.62 -4.93
C ARG A 54 -8.04 10.61 -5.72
N PHE A 55 -9.25 10.28 -5.27
CA PHE A 55 -10.11 9.29 -5.94
C PHE A 55 -10.92 9.90 -7.09
N CYS A 56 -11.07 11.24 -7.08
CA CYS A 56 -11.78 12.01 -8.10
C CYS A 56 -10.84 12.68 -9.10
N SER A 57 -9.61 12.19 -9.24
CA SER A 57 -8.61 12.74 -10.14
C SER A 57 -8.19 11.71 -11.18
N LEU A 58 -8.24 12.13 -12.44
CA LEU A 58 -7.75 11.40 -13.61
C LEU A 58 -6.26 11.70 -13.79
N LEU A 59 -5.47 10.67 -14.12
CA LEU A 59 -4.10 10.86 -14.55
C LEU A 59 -4.08 11.33 -16.01
N VAL A 60 -3.47 12.49 -16.29
CA VAL A 60 -3.37 13.06 -17.62
C VAL A 60 -1.90 13.33 -17.93
N VAL A 61 -1.48 12.97 -19.14
CA VAL A 61 -0.14 13.27 -19.65
C VAL A 61 -0.25 14.41 -20.66
N ASP A 62 0.55 15.47 -20.49
CA ASP A 62 0.59 16.58 -21.44
C ASP A 62 1.42 16.23 -22.70
N ALA A 63 1.36 17.10 -23.71
CA ALA A 63 2.13 16.92 -24.95
C ALA A 63 3.66 16.91 -24.74
N LYS A 64 4.16 17.30 -23.56
CA LYS A 64 5.57 17.28 -23.18
C LYS A 64 5.93 16.04 -22.35
N GLY A 65 5.01 15.08 -22.18
CA GLY A 65 5.23 13.87 -21.39
C GLY A 65 5.21 14.10 -19.88
N ARG A 66 4.63 15.21 -19.39
CA ARG A 66 4.50 15.48 -17.96
C ARG A 66 3.14 15.04 -17.45
N GLU A 67 3.13 14.41 -16.29
CA GLU A 67 1.96 13.80 -15.69
C GLU A 67 1.31 14.75 -14.68
N PHE A 68 -0.02 14.83 -14.74
CA PHE A 68 -0.84 15.67 -13.90
C PHE A 68 -2.09 14.95 -13.43
N TRP A 69 -2.58 15.33 -12.25
CA TRP A 69 -3.88 14.98 -11.72
C TRP A 69 -4.91 16.03 -12.13
N ARG A 70 -5.93 15.60 -12.87
CA ARG A 70 -7.06 16.44 -13.26
C ARG A 70 -8.32 15.98 -12.54
N LYS A 71 -8.93 16.87 -11.77
CA LYS A 71 -10.21 16.57 -11.12
C LYS A 71 -11.28 16.28 -12.16
N THR A 72 -12.00 15.17 -12.00
CA THR A 72 -13.05 14.73 -12.91
C THR A 72 -14.30 14.29 -12.15
N LYS A 73 -15.43 14.22 -12.84
CA LYS A 73 -16.65 13.60 -12.31
C LYS A 73 -16.52 12.09 -12.49
N ILE A 74 -16.60 11.35 -11.38
CA ILE A 74 -16.51 9.89 -11.39
C ILE A 74 -17.86 9.31 -11.82
N ASN A 75 -17.82 8.33 -12.73
CA ASN A 75 -18.92 7.39 -12.94
C ASN A 75 -18.67 6.13 -12.11
N ILE A 76 -19.47 5.90 -11.06
CA ILE A 76 -19.25 4.79 -10.11
C ILE A 76 -19.30 3.41 -10.78
N ASP A 77 -20.11 3.27 -11.84
CA ASP A 77 -20.30 2.01 -12.57
C ASP A 77 -19.00 1.53 -13.23
N ASN A 78 -18.10 2.45 -13.58
CA ASN A 78 -16.82 2.12 -14.18
C ASN A 78 -15.77 1.68 -13.15
N HIS A 79 -16.01 1.93 -11.86
CA HIS A 79 -15.06 1.63 -10.78
C HIS A 79 -15.51 0.50 -9.87
N VAL A 80 -16.82 0.36 -9.63
CA VAL A 80 -17.38 -0.73 -8.82
C VAL A 80 -17.80 -1.86 -9.75
N ILE A 81 -16.97 -2.89 -9.80
CA ILE A 81 -17.16 -4.06 -10.65
C ILE A 81 -17.82 -5.15 -9.81
N ILE A 82 -19.10 -5.39 -10.06
CA ILE A 82 -19.84 -6.49 -9.46
C ILE A 82 -19.61 -7.72 -10.33
N HIS A 83 -18.95 -8.74 -9.77
CA HIS A 83 -18.72 -9.97 -10.51
C HIS A 83 -20.03 -10.76 -10.61
N PRO A 84 -20.35 -11.29 -11.81
CA PRO A 84 -21.53 -12.12 -11.99
C PRO A 84 -21.39 -13.41 -11.20
N LYS A 85 -22.53 -14.05 -10.93
CA LYS A 85 -22.50 -15.29 -10.15
C LYS A 85 -21.64 -16.35 -10.84
N ASN A 86 -20.65 -16.87 -10.13
CA ASN A 86 -19.76 -17.90 -10.64
C ASN A 86 -19.75 -19.13 -9.72
N PRO A 87 -20.39 -20.25 -10.14
CA PRO A 87 -20.41 -21.49 -9.36
C PRO A 87 -19.03 -22.02 -8.99
N SER A 88 -17.98 -21.73 -9.79
CA SER A 88 -16.62 -22.19 -9.46
C SER A 88 -16.02 -21.50 -8.23
N LEU A 89 -16.60 -20.38 -7.80
CA LEU A 89 -16.19 -19.61 -6.63
C LEU A 89 -17.00 -19.96 -5.37
N GLU A 90 -17.98 -20.85 -5.47
CA GLU A 90 -18.66 -21.39 -4.29
C GLU A 90 -17.66 -22.15 -3.44
N CYS A 91 -17.64 -21.89 -2.14
CA CYS A 91 -16.69 -22.48 -1.22
C CYS A 91 -17.44 -23.15 -0.08
N GLU A 92 -16.95 -24.32 0.31
CA GLU A 92 -17.55 -25.11 1.39
C GLU A 92 -16.89 -24.81 2.75
N SER A 93 -15.67 -24.25 2.73
CA SER A 93 -14.90 -23.89 3.93
C SER A 93 -14.26 -22.51 3.82
N GLU A 94 -13.90 -21.92 4.96
CA GLU A 94 -13.17 -20.64 5.01
C GLU A 94 -11.77 -20.74 4.39
N GLU A 95 -11.12 -21.90 4.49
CA GLU A 95 -9.81 -22.15 3.89
C GLU A 95 -9.90 -22.16 2.36
N GLU A 96 -10.92 -22.83 1.81
CA GLU A 96 -11.16 -22.84 0.37
C GLU A 96 -11.51 -21.44 -0.16
N CYS A 97 -12.29 -20.65 0.59
CA CYS A 97 -12.53 -19.24 0.27
C CYS A 97 -11.22 -18.46 0.14
N GLU A 98 -10.31 -18.64 1.10
CA GLU A 98 -9.04 -17.92 1.13
C GLU A 98 -8.11 -18.32 0.00
N ASP A 99 -8.05 -19.61 -0.34
CA ASP A 99 -7.27 -20.08 -1.47
C ASP A 99 -7.78 -19.50 -2.79
N LYS A 100 -9.11 -19.41 -2.97
CA LYS A 100 -9.68 -18.75 -4.15
C LYS A 100 -9.42 -17.25 -4.16
N ILE A 101 -9.50 -16.57 -3.01
CA ILE A 101 -9.12 -15.16 -2.89
C ILE A 101 -7.64 -14.97 -3.25
N ASN A 102 -6.75 -15.81 -2.74
CA ASN A 102 -5.32 -15.79 -3.04
C ASN A 102 -5.05 -15.99 -4.53
N ALA A 103 -5.74 -16.92 -5.18
CA ALA A 103 -5.64 -17.16 -6.61
C ALA A 103 -6.08 -15.93 -7.44
N ILE A 104 -7.17 -15.27 -7.05
CA ILE A 104 -7.63 -14.04 -7.71
C ILE A 104 -6.64 -12.90 -7.51
N LEU A 105 -6.11 -12.73 -6.30
CA LEU A 105 -5.09 -11.71 -6.01
C LEU A 105 -3.80 -11.96 -6.80
N ALA A 106 -3.42 -13.23 -6.96
CA ALA A 106 -2.29 -13.64 -7.78
C ALA A 106 -2.49 -13.29 -9.26
N ASP A 107 -3.68 -13.54 -9.81
CA ASP A 107 -4.01 -13.16 -11.18
C ASP A 107 -4.00 -11.63 -11.36
N TYR A 108 -4.61 -10.88 -10.44
CA TYR A 108 -4.60 -9.42 -10.47
C TYR A 108 -3.21 -8.79 -10.33
N ALA A 109 -2.23 -9.51 -9.79
CA ALA A 109 -0.85 -9.05 -9.71
C ALA A 109 -0.09 -9.13 -11.05
N VAL A 110 -0.61 -9.84 -12.06
CA VAL A 110 0.07 -10.03 -13.36
C VAL A 110 -0.80 -9.58 -14.53
N SER A 111 -2.08 -9.94 -14.52
CA SER A 111 -2.90 -9.98 -15.74
C SER A 111 -3.77 -8.75 -15.96
N SER A 112 -3.88 -7.84 -14.98
CA SER A 112 -4.94 -6.81 -14.97
C SER A 112 -4.43 -5.40 -14.62
N PRO A 113 -3.77 -4.66 -15.53
CA PRO A 113 -3.39 -3.27 -15.26
C PRO A 113 -4.63 -2.38 -15.09
N LEU A 114 -4.49 -1.28 -14.34
CA LEU A 114 -5.58 -0.30 -14.19
C LEU A 114 -5.66 0.59 -15.43
N SER A 115 -6.88 0.80 -15.95
CA SER A 115 -7.09 1.71 -17.09
C SER A 115 -6.77 3.15 -16.71
N MET A 116 -5.93 3.79 -17.52
CA MET A 116 -5.55 5.21 -17.39
C MET A 116 -6.65 6.18 -17.86
N GLU A 117 -7.75 5.67 -18.44
CA GLU A 117 -8.88 6.48 -18.93
C GLU A 117 -9.84 6.90 -17.81
N LYS A 118 -9.67 6.33 -16.61
CA LYS A 118 -10.44 6.63 -15.41
C LYS A 118 -9.49 6.84 -14.23
N PRO A 119 -9.95 7.46 -13.12
CA PRO A 119 -9.18 7.48 -11.88
C PRO A 119 -8.64 6.07 -11.52
N LEU A 120 -7.40 5.99 -11.07
CA LEU A 120 -6.64 4.73 -11.02
C LEU A 120 -7.00 3.81 -9.85
N TRP A 121 -8.27 3.46 -9.74
CA TRP A 121 -8.78 2.57 -8.70
C TRP A 121 -10.00 1.79 -9.18
N GLU A 122 -10.17 0.59 -8.67
CA GLU A 122 -11.28 -0.33 -8.95
C GLU A 122 -11.66 -1.08 -7.69
N LEU A 123 -12.95 -1.28 -7.47
CA LEU A 123 -13.48 -2.05 -6.37
C LEU A 123 -14.26 -3.23 -6.92
N HIS A 124 -13.74 -4.43 -6.73
CA HIS A 124 -14.39 -5.66 -7.16
C HIS A 124 -15.21 -6.24 -6.01
N ILE A 125 -16.47 -6.56 -6.26
CA ILE A 125 -17.36 -7.21 -5.30
C ILE A 125 -17.60 -8.65 -5.75
N ILE A 126 -17.21 -9.61 -4.92
CA ILE A 126 -17.35 -11.05 -5.19
C ILE A 126 -18.23 -11.64 -4.08
N SER A 127 -19.48 -11.94 -4.42
CA SER A 127 -20.51 -12.24 -3.42
C SER A 127 -20.34 -13.64 -2.82
N GLU A 128 -19.90 -14.60 -3.63
CA GLU A 128 -19.67 -16.01 -3.27
C GLU A 128 -18.60 -16.13 -2.18
N LEU A 129 -17.51 -15.39 -2.36
CA LEU A 129 -16.38 -15.35 -1.42
C LEU A 129 -16.61 -14.37 -0.27
N LYS A 130 -17.77 -13.70 -0.22
CA LYS A 130 -18.08 -12.62 0.72
C LYS A 130 -16.92 -11.62 0.81
N CYS A 131 -16.34 -11.27 -0.33
CA CYS A 131 -15.07 -10.55 -0.40
C CYS A 131 -15.20 -9.33 -1.31
N MET A 132 -14.55 -8.25 -0.90
CA MET A 132 -14.31 -7.10 -1.76
C MET A 132 -12.81 -6.97 -2.01
N ILE A 133 -12.41 -6.80 -3.27
CA ILE A 133 -11.02 -6.56 -3.64
C ILE A 133 -10.91 -5.12 -4.13
N PHE A 134 -10.25 -4.29 -3.33
CA PHE A 134 -9.95 -2.91 -3.68
C PHE A 134 -8.56 -2.84 -4.31
N ARG A 135 -8.51 -2.32 -5.52
CA ARG A 135 -7.29 -2.12 -6.31
C ARG A 135 -7.08 -0.63 -6.52
N PHE A 136 -5.87 -0.13 -6.31
CA PHE A 136 -5.53 1.25 -6.65
C PHE A 136 -4.03 1.37 -6.98
N HIS A 137 -3.72 2.33 -7.83
CA HIS A 137 -2.35 2.59 -8.25
C HIS A 137 -1.58 3.37 -7.16
N HIS A 138 -0.35 2.95 -6.85
CA HIS A 138 0.44 3.51 -5.74
C HIS A 138 0.76 5.01 -5.93
N ALA A 139 0.76 5.52 -7.16
CA ALA A 139 0.88 6.95 -7.42
C ALA A 139 -0.24 7.81 -6.79
N MET A 140 -1.40 7.22 -6.46
CA MET A 140 -2.50 7.92 -5.81
C MET A 140 -2.24 8.22 -4.34
N GLY A 141 -1.44 7.39 -3.64
CA GLY A 141 -1.20 7.57 -2.22
C GLY A 141 -0.34 6.46 -1.61
N ASP A 142 0.19 6.76 -0.44
CA ASP A 142 0.89 5.78 0.40
C ASP A 142 -0.10 4.95 1.24
N GLY A 143 0.36 3.78 1.70
CA GLY A 143 -0.47 2.84 2.48
C GLY A 143 -1.07 3.48 3.74
N ILE A 144 -0.36 4.40 4.39
CA ILE A 144 -0.84 5.10 5.60
C ILE A 144 -2.04 5.98 5.26
N SER A 145 -1.92 6.83 4.23
CA SER A 145 -3.01 7.70 3.80
C SER A 145 -4.24 6.88 3.39
N LEU A 146 -4.03 5.78 2.68
CA LEU A 146 -5.10 4.94 2.17
C LEU A 146 -5.83 4.20 3.30
N MET A 147 -5.09 3.65 4.26
CA MET A 147 -5.68 3.04 5.46
C MET A 147 -6.40 4.06 6.32
N SER A 148 -5.86 5.28 6.45
CA SER A 148 -6.55 6.34 7.21
C SER A 148 -7.90 6.71 6.58
N LEU A 149 -7.97 6.80 5.25
CA LEU A 149 -9.22 7.09 4.54
C LEU A 149 -10.21 5.93 4.62
N PHE A 150 -9.72 4.70 4.51
CA PHE A 150 -10.53 3.50 4.66
C PHE A 150 -11.18 3.46 6.05
N LEU A 151 -10.39 3.62 7.12
CA LEU A 151 -10.88 3.61 8.49
C LEU A 151 -11.82 4.79 8.78
N ALA A 152 -11.55 5.98 8.25
CA ALA A 152 -12.45 7.13 8.37
C ALA A 152 -13.80 6.87 7.68
N THR A 153 -13.81 6.10 6.59
CA THR A 153 -15.03 5.68 5.91
C THR A 153 -15.79 4.64 6.73
N CYS A 154 -15.10 3.64 7.29
CA CYS A 154 -15.70 2.61 8.14
C CYS A 154 -16.26 3.19 9.45
N LYS A 155 -15.56 4.12 10.11
CA LYS A 155 -16.00 4.73 11.37
C LYS A 155 -17.36 5.44 11.23
N ARG A 156 -17.59 6.10 10.09
CA ARG A 156 -18.88 6.71 9.76
C ARG A 156 -20.03 5.69 9.60
N LEU A 157 -19.72 4.45 9.24
CA LEU A 157 -20.71 3.37 9.15
C LEU A 157 -21.09 2.84 10.55
N CYS A 158 -20.12 2.83 11.47
CA CYS A 158 -20.29 2.31 12.83
C CYS A 158 -20.85 3.34 13.82
N ASP A 159 -21.01 4.61 13.44
CA ASP A 159 -21.55 5.65 14.32
C ASP A 159 -23.09 5.57 14.48
N GLY A 160 -23.49 4.46 15.11
CA GLY A 160 -24.59 4.33 16.04
C GLY A 160 -24.03 3.67 17.31
N LYS A 161 -23.28 4.43 18.12
CA LYS A 161 -22.65 4.03 19.38
C LYS A 161 -21.66 2.86 19.27
N ASP A 162 -20.41 3.18 18.96
CA ASP A 162 -19.20 2.63 19.60
C ASP A 162 -17.98 3.09 18.78
N ALA A 163 -17.51 4.29 19.09
CA ALA A 163 -16.38 4.90 18.42
C ALA A 163 -15.12 4.07 18.69
N VAL A 164 -14.77 3.19 17.74
CA VAL A 164 -13.43 2.61 17.65
C VAL A 164 -12.45 3.79 17.64
N SER A 165 -11.55 3.76 18.61
CA SER A 165 -10.57 4.79 18.93
C SER A 165 -9.99 5.37 17.66
N ASP A 166 -9.99 6.70 17.56
CA ASP A 166 -9.34 7.41 16.46
C ASP A 166 -8.01 6.75 16.16
N VAL A 167 -7.87 6.21 14.94
CA VAL A 167 -6.55 6.05 14.37
C VAL A 167 -6.04 7.47 14.23
N ASN A 168 -5.44 7.93 15.31
CA ASN A 168 -4.42 8.93 15.30
C ASN A 168 -3.37 8.35 14.35
N VAL A 169 -3.56 8.58 13.05
CA VAL A 169 -2.45 9.05 12.24
C VAL A 169 -1.85 10.08 13.17
N SER A 170 -0.68 9.77 13.70
CA SER A 170 0.16 10.80 14.24
C SER A 170 0.24 11.81 13.08
N GLU A 171 -0.67 12.79 13.04
CA GLU A 171 -0.22 14.16 13.01
C GLU A 171 0.96 14.08 13.95
N ASN A 172 2.16 14.01 13.37
CA ASN A 172 3.29 14.60 14.00
C ASN A 172 2.70 15.90 14.50
N LYS A 173 2.33 15.94 15.80
CA LYS A 173 2.19 17.17 16.54
C LYS A 173 3.40 17.87 16.02
N LYS A 174 3.19 18.89 15.18
CA LYS A 174 4.26 19.77 14.74
C LYS A 174 4.94 20.01 16.05
N GLY A 175 6.08 19.36 16.26
CA GLY A 175 6.74 19.42 17.54
C GLY A 175 6.81 20.91 17.68
N GLU A 176 6.15 21.47 18.71
CA GLU A 176 6.41 22.84 19.04
C GLU A 176 7.92 22.81 19.18
N ILE A 177 8.60 23.26 18.14
CA ILE A 177 10.01 23.51 18.15
C ILE A 177 9.99 24.61 19.17
N LYS A 178 10.15 24.22 20.44
CA LYS A 178 10.49 25.13 21.52
C LYS A 178 11.61 25.89 20.88
N LYS A 179 11.32 27.14 20.51
CA LYS A 179 12.28 28.03 19.89
C LYS A 179 13.35 28.17 20.96
N ARG A 180 14.31 27.25 20.96
CA ARG A 180 15.58 27.40 21.63
C ARG A 180 16.09 28.65 20.95
N LYS A 181 15.97 29.79 21.64
CA LYS A 181 16.62 31.04 21.28
C LYS A 181 18.13 30.79 21.35
N GLY A 182 18.64 29.99 20.43
CA GLY A 182 20.05 29.89 20.13
C GLY A 182 20.34 31.01 19.16
N LYS A 183 21.21 31.95 19.56
CA LYS A 183 21.90 32.88 18.66
C LYS A 183 22.78 32.07 17.71
N GLY A 184 22.19 31.36 16.77
CA GLY A 184 22.87 30.58 15.74
C GLY A 184 22.42 31.07 14.39
N ASN A 185 23.37 31.41 13.52
CA ASN A 185 23.08 31.94 12.19
C ASN A 185 22.31 30.86 11.38
N PRO A 186 21.05 31.08 10.96
CA PRO A 186 20.22 30.07 10.29
C PRO A 186 20.87 29.51 9.02
N PHE A 187 21.72 30.31 8.37
CA PHE A 187 22.55 29.90 7.24
C PHE A 187 23.48 28.72 7.56
N ILE A 188 24.07 28.67 8.76
CA ILE A 188 24.96 27.57 9.18
C ILE A 188 24.17 26.28 9.38
N GLY A 189 22.93 26.38 9.86
CA GLY A 189 22.02 25.24 9.97
C GLY A 189 21.67 24.64 8.61
N ILE A 190 21.31 25.50 7.65
CA ILE A 190 21.01 25.09 6.26
C ILE A 190 22.25 24.46 5.62
N LEU A 191 23.43 25.05 5.78
CA LEU A 191 24.68 24.52 5.22
C LEU A 191 25.02 23.15 5.79
N LYS A 192 24.79 22.93 7.09
CA LYS A 192 24.96 21.62 7.73
C LYS A 192 23.99 20.58 7.17
N VAL A 193 22.72 20.93 6.98
CA VAL A 193 21.73 20.01 6.37
C VAL A 193 22.17 19.64 4.97
N ILE A 194 22.54 20.62 4.13
CA ILE A 194 23.04 20.36 2.78
C ILE A 194 24.27 19.45 2.81
N TRP A 195 25.23 19.72 3.70
CA TRP A 195 26.43 18.90 3.84
C TRP A 195 26.12 17.45 4.24
N TRP A 196 25.25 17.25 5.23
CA TRP A 196 24.81 15.91 5.63
C TRP A 196 24.06 15.20 4.50
N THR A 197 23.18 15.91 3.77
CA THR A 197 22.51 15.34 2.59
C THR A 197 23.50 14.94 1.52
N ILE A 198 24.52 15.76 1.23
CA ILE A 198 25.58 15.41 0.26
C ILE A 198 26.33 14.16 0.72
N LEU A 199 26.75 14.09 1.99
CA LEU A 199 27.45 12.92 2.51
C LEU A 199 26.57 11.65 2.42
N SER A 200 25.30 11.73 2.80
CA SER A 200 24.37 10.60 2.69
C SER A 200 24.13 10.18 1.24
N VAL A 201 23.97 11.13 0.33
CA VAL A 201 23.81 10.84 -1.11
C VAL A 201 25.08 10.20 -1.67
N MET A 202 26.26 10.71 -1.31
CA MET A 202 27.54 10.14 -1.73
C MET A 202 27.75 8.74 -1.15
N GLU A 203 27.34 8.49 0.09
CA GLU A 203 27.35 7.16 0.70
C GLU A 203 26.43 6.19 -0.05
N VAL A 204 25.19 6.61 -0.37
CA VAL A 204 24.24 5.79 -1.13
C VAL A 204 24.75 5.50 -2.54
N ILE A 205 25.30 6.50 -3.24
CA ILE A 205 25.91 6.33 -4.56
C ILE A 205 27.12 5.38 -4.46
N GLY A 206 27.99 5.58 -3.46
CA GLY A 206 29.14 4.73 -3.22
C GLY A 206 28.75 3.27 -2.98
N ARG A 207 27.76 3.04 -2.11
CA ARG A 207 27.22 1.69 -1.87
C ARG A 207 26.56 1.12 -3.13
N SER A 208 25.76 1.89 -3.85
CA SER A 208 25.08 1.44 -5.06
C SER A 208 26.02 1.08 -6.21
N LEU A 209 27.15 1.79 -6.35
CA LEU A 209 28.14 1.53 -7.39
C LEU A 209 29.13 0.43 -7.01
N TRP A 210 29.44 0.28 -5.72
CA TRP A 210 30.49 -0.62 -5.24
C TRP A 210 29.96 -1.96 -4.70
N VAL A 211 28.78 -1.95 -4.08
CA VAL A 211 28.15 -3.14 -3.50
C VAL A 211 27.21 -3.73 -4.54
N ARG A 212 27.70 -4.75 -5.25
CA ARG A 212 26.85 -5.58 -6.07
C ARG A 212 26.10 -6.54 -5.17
N ASP A 213 24.77 -6.47 -5.20
CA ASP A 213 23.95 -7.42 -4.45
C ASP A 213 24.29 -8.86 -4.87
N LYS A 214 24.51 -9.70 -3.86
CA LYS A 214 24.68 -11.13 -4.09
C LYS A 214 23.39 -11.68 -4.68
N LYS A 215 23.51 -12.50 -5.73
CA LYS A 215 22.36 -13.26 -6.23
C LYS A 215 21.91 -14.20 -5.13
N THR A 216 20.71 -14.00 -4.62
CA THR A 216 20.06 -14.82 -3.60
C THR A 216 18.91 -15.60 -4.23
N ALA A 217 18.28 -16.51 -3.48
CA ALA A 217 17.13 -17.26 -3.95
C ALA A 217 15.92 -16.37 -4.34
N ILE A 218 15.88 -15.13 -3.85
CA ILE A 218 14.86 -14.12 -4.21
C ILE A 218 15.26 -13.25 -5.40
N SER A 219 16.51 -13.33 -5.86
CA SER A 219 16.97 -12.59 -7.04
C SER A 219 16.43 -13.25 -8.30
N GLY A 220 15.36 -12.68 -8.86
CA GLY A 220 14.84 -13.08 -10.17
C GLY A 220 15.72 -12.60 -11.32
N GLY A 221 15.71 -13.34 -12.44
CA GLY A 221 16.31 -12.90 -13.71
C GLY A 221 15.35 -12.01 -14.52
N ASP A 222 15.78 -11.58 -15.69
CA ASP A 222 14.91 -10.82 -16.60
C ASP A 222 13.68 -11.66 -17.00
N GLY A 223 12.49 -11.04 -17.03
CA GLY A 223 11.25 -11.68 -17.45
C GLY A 223 10.45 -12.38 -16.34
N VAL A 224 10.97 -12.45 -15.11
CA VAL A 224 10.21 -12.97 -13.95
C VAL A 224 9.01 -12.09 -13.60
N GLU A 225 8.98 -10.85 -14.10
CA GLU A 225 7.86 -9.93 -13.97
C GLU A 225 6.58 -10.47 -14.62
N LEU A 226 6.72 -11.28 -15.68
CA LEU A 226 5.62 -11.88 -16.46
C LEU A 226 5.18 -13.25 -15.93
N TRP A 227 5.86 -13.80 -14.93
CA TRP A 227 5.54 -15.13 -14.42
C TRP A 227 4.24 -15.11 -13.61
N PRO A 228 3.45 -16.19 -13.65
CA PRO A 228 2.31 -16.35 -12.78
C PRO A 228 2.72 -16.13 -11.33
N ARG A 229 1.98 -15.28 -10.62
CA ARG A 229 2.19 -15.08 -9.19
C ARG A 229 1.47 -16.16 -8.42
N MET A 230 1.93 -16.37 -7.20
CA MET A 230 1.24 -17.21 -6.24
C MET A 230 1.21 -16.42 -4.93
N VAL A 231 0.02 -16.30 -4.37
CA VAL A 231 -0.19 -15.64 -3.08
C VAL A 231 -0.46 -16.74 -2.06
N ALA A 232 0.21 -16.65 -0.92
CA ALA A 232 -0.03 -17.49 0.23
C ALA A 232 -0.23 -16.57 1.44
N THR A 233 -1.19 -16.92 2.28
CA THR A 233 -1.56 -16.10 3.44
C THR A 233 -1.17 -16.81 4.73
N ALA A 234 -0.49 -16.09 5.62
CA ALA A 234 -0.21 -16.53 6.98
C ALA A 234 -1.06 -15.70 7.95
N LYS A 235 -1.81 -16.37 8.83
CA LYS A 235 -2.66 -15.72 9.82
C LYS A 235 -1.94 -15.59 11.15
N PHE A 236 -2.04 -14.42 11.74
CA PHE A 236 -1.53 -14.14 13.06
C PHE A 236 -2.60 -13.46 13.88
N THR A 237 -2.81 -13.90 15.11
CA THR A 237 -3.77 -13.22 15.99
C THR A 237 -3.15 -11.94 16.54
N LEU A 238 -3.98 -10.91 16.71
CA LEU A 238 -3.53 -9.66 17.32
C LEU A 238 -3.15 -9.86 18.80
N GLU A 239 -3.73 -10.87 19.45
CA GLU A 239 -3.43 -11.23 20.84
C GLU A 239 -2.02 -11.80 20.97
N ASP A 240 -1.60 -12.67 20.05
CA ASP A 240 -0.23 -13.19 20.00
C ASP A 240 0.77 -12.05 19.76
N MET A 241 0.48 -11.16 18.81
CA MET A 241 1.33 -9.99 18.55
C MET A 241 1.45 -9.08 19.79
N LYS A 242 0.34 -8.84 20.49
CA LYS A 242 0.35 -8.06 21.74
C LYS A 242 1.14 -8.75 22.85
N THR A 243 1.10 -10.08 22.89
CA THR A 243 1.85 -10.88 23.87
C THR A 243 3.34 -10.72 23.64
N VAL A 244 3.83 -10.90 22.41
CA VAL A 244 5.24 -10.67 22.05
C VAL A 244 5.66 -9.23 22.32
N LYS A 245 4.83 -8.26 21.95
CA LYS A 245 5.06 -6.83 22.16
C LYS A 245 5.19 -6.48 23.65
N ARG A 246 4.50 -7.17 24.56
CA ARG A 246 4.61 -6.93 26.02
C ARG A 246 5.93 -7.45 26.59
N THR A 247 6.55 -8.43 25.96
CA THR A 247 7.81 -9.04 26.41
C THR A 247 9.03 -8.16 26.10
N ILE A 248 8.94 -7.28 25.10
CA ILE A 248 10.05 -6.45 24.63
C ILE A 248 9.83 -4.98 25.06
N PRO A 249 10.72 -4.38 25.87
CA PRO A 249 10.62 -2.97 26.26
C PRO A 249 10.61 -2.04 25.04
N HIS A 250 9.74 -1.03 25.06
CA HIS A 250 9.62 0.00 24.02
C HIS A 250 9.25 -0.51 22.60
N ALA A 251 8.88 -1.78 22.43
CA ALA A 251 8.43 -2.30 21.14
C ALA A 251 6.98 -1.90 20.81
N THR A 252 6.71 -1.76 19.52
CA THR A 252 5.39 -1.56 18.92
C THR A 252 4.93 -2.82 18.19
N ILE A 253 3.66 -2.86 17.79
CA ILE A 253 3.13 -3.99 16.98
C ILE A 253 3.84 -4.08 15.63
N ASN A 254 4.24 -2.93 15.05
CA ASN A 254 4.98 -2.91 13.80
C ASN A 254 6.34 -3.60 13.95
N ASP A 255 7.04 -3.39 15.06
CA ASP A 255 8.34 -4.04 15.32
C ASP A 255 8.20 -5.57 15.38
N VAL A 256 7.12 -6.05 16.02
CA VAL A 256 6.80 -7.49 16.06
C VAL A 256 6.53 -8.03 14.65
N LEU A 257 5.71 -7.33 13.86
CA LEU A 257 5.40 -7.73 12.49
C LEU A 257 6.66 -7.78 11.61
N PHE A 258 7.51 -6.74 11.67
CA PHE A 258 8.78 -6.72 10.94
C PHE A 258 9.72 -7.83 11.40
N GLY A 259 9.74 -8.17 12.69
CA GLY A 259 10.50 -9.30 13.22
C GLY A 259 10.06 -10.63 12.62
N VAL A 260 8.74 -10.88 12.57
CA VAL A 260 8.18 -12.10 11.96
C VAL A 260 8.51 -12.19 10.47
N ILE A 261 8.33 -11.11 9.73
CA ILE A 261 8.63 -11.05 8.29
C ILE A 261 10.12 -11.29 8.04
N SER A 262 10.99 -10.59 8.77
CA SER A 262 12.45 -10.72 8.62
C SER A 262 12.91 -12.13 8.95
N PHE A 263 12.41 -12.73 10.03
CA PHE A 263 12.71 -14.11 10.40
C PHE A 263 12.26 -15.09 9.33
N GLY A 264 11.04 -14.91 8.78
CA GLY A 264 10.51 -15.73 7.69
C GLY A 264 11.38 -15.68 6.44
N PHE A 265 11.79 -14.48 6.01
CA PHE A 265 12.69 -14.32 4.88
C PHE A 265 14.08 -14.93 5.14
N SER A 266 14.65 -14.73 6.33
CA SER A 266 15.93 -15.35 6.70
C SER A 266 15.84 -16.88 6.67
N LYS A 267 14.79 -17.47 7.23
CA LYS A 267 14.55 -18.93 7.17
C LYS A 267 14.39 -19.44 5.75
N TYR A 268 13.66 -18.71 4.91
CA TYR A 268 13.50 -19.05 3.50
C TYR A 268 14.85 -19.05 2.75
N LEU A 269 15.63 -17.98 2.93
CA LEU A 269 16.95 -17.85 2.31
C LEU A 269 17.91 -18.95 2.79
N GLU A 270 17.93 -19.26 4.10
CA GLU A 270 18.70 -20.37 4.65
C GLU A 270 18.32 -21.70 4.00
N SER A 271 17.02 -22.01 3.91
CA SER A 271 16.51 -23.27 3.35
C SER A 271 16.84 -23.46 1.87
N ARG A 272 17.02 -22.36 1.13
CA ARG A 272 17.33 -22.36 -0.30
C ARG A 272 18.81 -22.17 -0.59
N SER A 273 19.62 -21.83 0.41
CA SER A 273 21.06 -21.73 0.28
C SER A 273 21.70 -23.12 0.39
N SER A 274 22.31 -23.58 -0.69
CA SER A 274 23.05 -24.84 -0.75
C SER A 274 24.40 -24.80 -0.04
N GLN A 275 24.82 -23.63 0.47
CA GLN A 275 26.06 -23.40 1.20
C GLN A 275 25.72 -22.65 2.48
N GLY A 276 26.09 -23.20 3.64
CA GLY A 276 25.80 -22.69 5.00
C GLY A 276 26.27 -21.27 5.27
N THR A 277 25.64 -20.31 4.61
CA THR A 277 25.82 -18.88 4.74
C THR A 277 24.66 -18.37 5.57
N ASN A 278 24.93 -17.87 6.78
CA ASN A 278 23.93 -17.21 7.60
C ASN A 278 23.52 -15.90 6.91
N TYR A 279 22.30 -15.83 6.40
CA TYR A 279 21.73 -14.61 5.84
C TYR A 279 21.04 -13.83 6.97
N GLU A 280 21.79 -12.94 7.60
CA GLU A 280 21.23 -11.97 8.54
C GLU A 280 20.68 -10.79 7.74
N LEU A 281 19.35 -10.64 7.70
CA LEU A 281 18.71 -9.52 7.03
C LEU A 281 18.85 -8.27 7.89
N GLN A 282 19.69 -7.33 7.45
CA GLN A 282 19.77 -6.00 8.07
C GLN A 282 18.60 -5.14 7.60
N THR A 283 17.57 -5.01 8.44
CA THR A 283 16.52 -4.00 8.25
C THR A 283 17.13 -2.63 8.56
N THR A 284 17.29 -1.80 7.53
CA THR A 284 17.79 -0.43 7.69
C THR A 284 16.60 0.50 7.90
N TYR A 285 16.47 1.08 9.09
CA TYR A 285 15.50 2.14 9.35
C TYR A 285 16.05 3.46 8.81
N TYR A 286 15.30 4.12 7.94
CA TYR A 286 15.52 5.53 7.54
C TYR A 286 14.47 6.42 8.19
#